data_AF-A0AA95S4J5-F1
#
_entry.id   AF-A0AA95S4J5-F1
#
_cell.length_a   1.000
_cell.length_b   1.000
_cell.length_c   1.000
_cell.angle_alpha   90.00
_cell.angle_beta   90.00
_cell.angle_gamma   90.00
#
_symmetry.space_group_name_H-M   'P 1'
#
loop_
_entity.id
_entity.type
_entity.pdbx_description
1 polymer ?
#
loop_
_entity_poly.entity_id
_entity_poly.type
_entity_poly.pdbx_seq_one_letter_code
_entity_poly.pdbx_strand_id
1 'polypeptide(L)'
;MNKAIISFVICTLIGFGLGYLVFGVIMGDSAKQPQVAQTETKETTETAAAKEDTTTESKEATTVSANEDNILNKKGCLGCHSVESLNITGGAVGPDLSQAFVNVEGKHGKPIEEFLKAPTSAVMSGVIGKNPLSDEERKQVLDLLKQASEK
;
A
#
# COMPACT_ATOMS: atom_id res chain seq x y z
N MET A 1 -7.62 -4.38 44.27
CA MET A 1 -7.33 -3.88 42.91
C MET A 1 -8.12 -2.61 42.56
N ASN A 2 -9.45 -2.60 42.68
CA ASN A 2 -10.35 -1.56 42.13
C ASN A 2 -9.91 -0.10 42.35
N LYS A 3 -9.47 0.29 43.57
CA LYS A 3 -9.01 1.66 43.86
C LYS A 3 -7.81 2.12 43.00
N ALA A 4 -6.88 1.21 42.68
CA ALA A 4 -5.74 1.53 41.83
C ALA A 4 -6.16 1.72 40.36
N ILE A 5 -7.10 0.90 39.86
CA ILE A 5 -7.66 1.01 38.52
C ILE A 5 -8.43 2.34 38.36
N ILE A 6 -9.25 2.69 39.36
CA ILE A 6 -9.96 3.99 39.38
C ILE A 6 -8.97 5.16 39.36
N SER A 7 -7.92 5.10 40.18
CA SER A 7 -6.88 6.14 40.19
C SER A 7 -6.14 6.23 38.85
N PHE A 8 -5.83 5.10 38.22
CA PHE A 8 -5.18 5.04 36.90
C PHE A 8 -6.06 5.64 35.80
N VAL A 9 -7.35 5.30 35.77
CA VAL A 9 -8.31 5.87 34.79
C VAL A 9 -8.48 7.39 35.00
N ILE A 10 -8.58 7.85 36.25
CA ILE A 10 -8.66 9.30 36.56
C ILE A 10 -7.38 10.02 36.10
N CYS A 11 -6.20 9.49 36.42
CA CYS A 11 -4.93 10.08 35.98
C CYS A 11 -4.78 10.07 34.46
N THR A 12 -5.26 9.02 33.78
CA THR A 12 -5.23 8.91 32.32
C THR A 12 -6.16 9.94 31.68
N LEU A 13 -7.40 10.07 32.16
CA LEU A 13 -8.36 11.05 31.63
C LEU A 13 -7.92 12.50 31.88
N ILE A 14 -7.37 12.80 33.07
CA ILE A 14 -6.84 14.13 33.38
C ILE A 14 -5.59 14.43 32.53
N GLY A 15 -4.65 13.48 32.44
CA GLY A 15 -3.42 13.63 31.65
C GLY A 15 -3.68 13.78 30.16
N PHE A 16 -4.55 12.95 29.59
CA PHE A 16 -4.92 13.02 28.17
C PHE A 16 -5.81 14.23 27.86
N GLY A 17 -6.70 14.63 28.79
CA GLY A 17 -7.51 15.83 28.66
C GLY A 17 -6.70 17.13 28.71
N LEU A 18 -5.78 17.28 29.67
CA LEU A 18 -4.85 18.40 29.72
C LEU A 18 -3.86 18.37 28.55
N GLY A 19 -3.37 17.18 28.18
CA GLY A 19 -2.51 16.99 27.01
C GLY A 19 -3.18 17.42 25.71
N TYR A 20 -4.44 17.04 25.50
CA TYR A 20 -5.24 17.45 24.34
C TYR A 20 -5.54 18.97 24.35
N LEU A 21 -5.83 19.55 25.51
CA LEU A 21 -6.03 21.00 25.65
C LEU A 21 -4.75 21.77 25.30
N VAL A 22 -3.60 21.35 25.84
CA VAL A 22 -2.28 21.93 25.52
C VAL A 22 -1.94 21.75 24.04
N PHE A 23 -2.13 20.55 23.48
CA PHE A 23 -1.83 20.28 22.08
C PHE A 23 -2.73 21.09 21.13
N GLY A 24 -4.04 21.16 21.41
CA GLY A 24 -4.99 21.91 20.59
C GLY A 24 -4.82 23.44 20.68
N VAL A 25 -4.50 23.99 21.86
CA VAL A 25 -4.42 25.44 22.08
C VAL A 25 -3.01 26.02 21.84
N ILE A 26 -1.95 25.25 22.10
CA ILE A 26 -0.55 25.72 22.00
C ILE A 26 0.18 25.12 20.78
N MET A 27 -0.19 23.93 20.32
CA MET A 27 0.43 23.27 19.16
C MET A 27 -0.42 23.33 17.88
N GLY A 28 -1.72 23.66 17.98
CA GLY A 28 -2.69 23.54 16.88
C GLY A 28 -2.41 24.40 15.64
N ASP A 29 -1.67 25.51 15.80
CA ASP A 29 -1.29 26.43 14.72
C ASP A 29 0.20 26.30 14.33
N SER A 30 0.78 25.10 14.48
CA SER A 30 2.20 24.85 14.21
C SER A 30 2.47 23.49 13.59
N ALA A 31 2.07 23.35 12.33
CA ALA A 31 2.43 22.24 11.46
C ALA A 31 3.94 22.25 11.10
N LYS A 32 4.80 21.83 12.05
CA LYS A 32 6.22 21.51 11.80
C LYS A 32 6.71 20.35 12.68
N GLN A 33 7.07 19.27 12.00
CA GLN A 33 7.56 17.98 12.52
C GLN A 33 8.91 18.13 13.27
N PRO A 34 9.17 17.31 14.30
CA PRO A 34 10.27 16.33 14.19
C PRO A 34 9.84 14.89 14.53
N GLN A 35 10.53 13.90 13.96
CA GLN A 35 10.24 12.46 14.12
C GLN A 35 11.02 11.83 15.27
N VAL A 36 10.52 10.70 15.82
CA VAL A 36 11.35 9.61 16.38
C VAL A 36 10.61 8.26 16.40
N ALA A 37 11.29 7.23 15.87
CA ALA A 37 11.28 5.79 16.20
C ALA A 37 9.97 4.96 16.32
N GLN A 38 10.07 3.70 15.85
CA GLN A 38 9.13 2.58 16.05
C GLN A 38 9.30 2.00 17.49
N THR A 39 8.41 1.20 18.09
CA THR A 39 7.93 -0.18 17.76
C THR A 39 6.74 -0.46 18.74
N GLU A 40 5.79 -1.42 18.64
CA GLU A 40 5.84 -2.86 18.33
C GLU A 40 4.48 -3.42 17.81
N THR A 41 4.22 -4.71 18.03
CA THR A 41 3.16 -5.57 17.43
C THR A 41 2.05 -5.95 18.43
N LYS A 42 0.81 -6.23 17.93
CA LYS A 42 -0.07 -7.41 18.20
C LYS A 42 -1.58 -7.04 18.15
N GLU A 43 -2.39 -7.31 17.10
CA GLU A 43 -2.92 -8.58 16.50
C GLU A 43 -4.28 -9.03 17.10
N THR A 44 -5.14 -9.68 16.27
CA THR A 44 -6.45 -10.35 16.58
C THR A 44 -7.69 -9.45 16.39
N THR A 45 -8.47 -9.50 15.28
CA THR A 45 -9.54 -10.47 14.87
C THR A 45 -10.88 -10.19 15.62
N GLU A 46 -12.11 -10.16 15.05
CA GLU A 46 -12.78 -11.06 14.07
C GLU A 46 -14.07 -10.45 13.43
N THR A 47 -14.44 -10.88 12.20
CA THR A 47 -15.84 -11.16 11.67
C THR A 47 -16.98 -10.10 11.66
N ALA A 48 -17.93 -10.04 10.70
CA ALA A 48 -18.00 -10.49 9.28
C ALA A 48 -19.30 -9.98 8.58
N ALA A 49 -19.36 -10.14 7.23
CA ALA A 49 -20.56 -10.34 6.38
C ALA A 49 -21.62 -9.22 6.20
N ALA A 50 -22.38 -9.13 5.09
CA ALA A 50 -22.20 -9.60 3.69
C ALA A 50 -23.30 -9.03 2.76
N LYS A 51 -23.01 -8.89 1.45
CA LYS A 51 -23.95 -8.63 0.33
C LYS A 51 -24.75 -7.29 0.38
N GLU A 52 -25.39 -6.79 -0.68
CA GLU A 52 -25.67 -7.38 -2.00
C GLU A 52 -25.47 -6.40 -3.18
N ASP A 53 -25.16 -7.00 -4.33
CA ASP A 53 -25.18 -6.54 -5.72
C ASP A 53 -26.27 -5.50 -6.10
N THR A 54 -25.90 -4.50 -6.89
CA THR A 54 -26.74 -3.98 -7.98
C THR A 54 -25.87 -3.40 -9.09
N THR A 55 -25.96 -3.97 -10.28
CA THR A 55 -25.34 -3.43 -11.50
C THR A 55 -26.07 -2.17 -11.97
N THR A 56 -25.34 -1.10 -12.29
CA THR A 56 -25.83 -0.06 -13.21
C THR A 56 -24.66 0.48 -14.03
N GLU A 57 -24.73 0.25 -15.33
CA GLU A 57 -23.81 0.78 -16.33
C GLU A 57 -24.05 2.28 -16.51
N SER A 58 -23.02 3.11 -16.32
CA SER A 58 -23.01 4.47 -16.83
C SER A 58 -21.60 4.91 -17.19
N LYS A 59 -21.51 5.82 -18.16
CA LYS A 59 -20.32 6.12 -18.95
C LYS A 59 -19.84 7.54 -18.68
N GLU A 60 -18.54 7.76 -18.87
CA GLU A 60 -17.96 9.08 -19.17
C GLU A 60 -17.81 10.12 -18.02
N ALA A 61 -16.78 9.93 -17.18
CA ALA A 61 -16.02 11.03 -16.56
C ALA A 61 -14.68 10.53 -15.97
N THR A 62 -13.60 10.50 -16.76
CA THR A 62 -12.29 9.94 -16.32
C THR A 62 -11.51 10.88 -15.40
N THR A 63 -11.99 11.05 -14.17
CA THR A 63 -11.24 11.64 -13.03
C THR A 63 -11.42 10.82 -11.75
N VAL A 64 -11.49 9.49 -11.89
CA VAL A 64 -11.39 8.56 -10.75
C VAL A 64 -9.93 8.51 -10.27
N SER A 65 -9.72 8.44 -8.95
CA SER A 65 -8.38 8.38 -8.34
C SER A 65 -7.62 7.13 -8.79
N ALA A 66 -6.64 7.30 -9.69
CA ALA A 66 -5.95 6.20 -10.37
C ALA A 66 -5.04 5.35 -9.44
N ASN A 67 -4.76 5.83 -8.22
CA ASN A 67 -3.67 5.32 -7.40
C ASN A 67 -4.09 4.18 -6.45
N GLU A 68 -5.35 4.16 -5.99
CA GLU A 68 -5.83 3.18 -5.00
C GLU A 68 -6.28 1.86 -5.65
N ASP A 69 -7.01 1.91 -6.76
CA ASP A 69 -7.81 0.78 -7.25
C ASP A 69 -7.07 -0.15 -8.25
N ASN A 70 -5.80 0.14 -8.57
CA ASN A 70 -5.03 -0.65 -9.54
C ASN A 70 -4.47 -1.96 -8.96
N ILE A 71 -4.13 -2.90 -9.84
CA ILE A 71 -3.64 -4.24 -9.46
C ILE A 71 -2.28 -4.20 -8.73
N LEU A 72 -1.42 -3.23 -9.04
CA LEU A 72 -0.11 -3.09 -8.37
C LEU A 72 -0.28 -2.68 -6.90
N ASN A 73 -1.27 -1.85 -6.58
CA ASN A 73 -1.61 -1.55 -5.19
C ASN A 73 -2.20 -2.79 -4.50
N LYS A 74 -3.18 -3.44 -5.14
CA LYS A 74 -3.88 -4.62 -4.60
C LYS A 74 -2.99 -5.84 -4.34
N LYS A 75 -1.87 -5.98 -5.07
CA LYS A 75 -0.85 -7.01 -4.80
C LYS A 75 0.35 -6.49 -3.98
N GLY A 76 0.30 -5.26 -3.48
CA GLY A 76 1.34 -4.66 -2.61
C GLY A 76 2.64 -4.26 -3.32
N CYS A 77 2.68 -4.28 -4.66
CA CYS A 77 3.87 -3.93 -5.45
C CYS A 77 4.31 -2.48 -5.20
N LEU A 78 3.33 -1.57 -5.07
CA LEU A 78 3.58 -0.15 -4.81
C LEU A 78 4.20 0.13 -3.44
N GLY A 79 4.14 -0.82 -2.49
CA GLY A 79 4.84 -0.70 -1.20
C GLY A 79 6.36 -0.70 -1.32
N CYS A 80 6.92 -1.14 -2.47
CA CYS A 80 8.35 -1.11 -2.74
C CYS A 80 8.74 -0.35 -4.01
N HIS A 81 7.81 -0.12 -4.95
CA HIS A 81 8.08 0.41 -6.29
C HIS A 81 7.15 1.59 -6.66
N SER A 82 7.62 2.49 -7.53
CA SER A 82 6.82 3.51 -8.23
C SER A 82 6.43 3.08 -9.66
N VAL A 83 5.53 3.86 -10.29
CA VAL A 83 5.33 3.87 -11.75
C VAL A 83 5.23 5.33 -12.23
N GLU A 84 6.38 6.01 -12.31
CA GLU A 84 6.49 7.45 -12.57
C GLU A 84 5.80 7.90 -13.88
N SER A 85 5.91 7.14 -14.97
CA SER A 85 5.27 7.44 -16.26
C SER A 85 3.73 7.42 -16.24
N LEU A 86 3.13 6.73 -15.25
CA LEU A 86 1.68 6.77 -14.96
C LEU A 86 1.32 7.70 -13.80
N ASN A 87 2.30 8.43 -13.25
CA ASN A 87 2.17 9.27 -12.04
C ASN A 87 1.73 8.48 -10.78
N ILE A 88 1.96 7.16 -10.76
CA ILE A 88 1.60 6.31 -9.62
C ILE A 88 2.76 6.35 -8.61
N THR A 89 2.54 7.08 -7.53
CA THR A 89 3.49 7.17 -6.40
C THR A 89 3.56 5.83 -5.66
N GLY A 90 4.76 5.45 -5.20
CA GLY A 90 4.99 4.26 -4.39
C GLY A 90 6.36 4.29 -3.73
N GLY A 91 6.86 3.13 -3.30
CA GLY A 91 8.16 2.99 -2.66
C GLY A 91 9.35 3.14 -3.63
N ALA A 92 10.53 3.42 -3.07
CA ALA A 92 11.81 3.49 -3.78
C ALA A 92 12.81 2.40 -3.31
N VAL A 93 12.29 1.26 -2.84
CA VAL A 93 13.08 0.11 -2.37
C VAL A 93 13.44 -0.82 -3.53
N GLY A 94 12.51 -0.98 -4.47
CA GLY A 94 12.74 -1.54 -5.79
C GLY A 94 12.87 -0.44 -6.84
N PRO A 95 13.41 -0.75 -8.04
CA PRO A 95 13.47 0.19 -9.15
C PRO A 95 12.07 0.53 -9.67
N ASP A 96 11.90 1.74 -10.21
CA ASP A 96 10.67 2.16 -10.88
C ASP A 96 10.22 1.15 -11.97
N LEU A 97 8.90 0.92 -12.04
CA LEU A 97 8.31 -0.11 -12.90
C LEU A 97 7.86 0.39 -14.27
N SER A 98 7.91 1.69 -14.57
CA SER A 98 7.42 2.26 -15.84
C SER A 98 7.98 1.56 -17.06
N GLN A 99 9.27 1.21 -17.02
CA GLN A 99 9.96 0.55 -18.12
C GLN A 99 10.24 -0.94 -17.81
N ALA A 100 9.53 -1.56 -16.86
CA ALA A 100 9.74 -2.97 -16.48
C ALA A 100 9.34 -3.95 -17.59
N PHE A 101 8.27 -3.66 -18.35
CA PHE A 101 7.79 -4.52 -19.44
C PHE A 101 8.87 -4.80 -20.49
N VAL A 102 9.65 -3.78 -20.86
CA VAL A 102 10.75 -3.89 -21.83
C VAL A 102 12.10 -4.28 -21.20
N ASN A 103 12.40 -3.83 -19.97
CA ASN A 103 13.72 -4.03 -19.38
C ASN A 103 13.92 -5.38 -18.68
N VAL A 104 12.85 -6.09 -18.28
CA VAL A 104 13.01 -7.34 -17.53
C VAL A 104 13.68 -8.43 -18.36
N GLU A 105 13.39 -8.52 -19.66
CA GLU A 105 14.02 -9.54 -20.52
C GLU A 105 15.54 -9.35 -20.64
N GLY A 106 16.00 -8.12 -20.92
CA GLY A 106 17.42 -7.79 -20.99
C GLY A 106 18.18 -7.91 -19.66
N LYS A 107 17.47 -7.87 -18.51
CA LYS A 107 18.06 -8.00 -17.17
C LYS A 107 17.99 -9.41 -16.56
N HIS A 108 17.02 -10.21 -16.98
CA HIS A 108 16.72 -11.52 -16.38
C HIS A 108 16.78 -12.70 -17.36
N GLY A 109 17.03 -12.45 -18.65
CA GLY A 109 17.20 -13.46 -19.69
C GLY A 109 15.91 -14.15 -20.13
N LYS A 110 14.74 -13.58 -19.82
CA LYS A 110 13.42 -14.14 -20.12
C LYS A 110 12.29 -13.10 -20.09
N PRO A 111 11.19 -13.30 -20.85
CA PRO A 111 10.10 -12.33 -20.94
C PRO A 111 9.42 -12.07 -19.59
N ILE A 112 8.88 -10.86 -19.45
CA ILE A 112 8.22 -10.35 -18.24
C ILE A 112 7.12 -11.30 -17.70
N GLU A 113 6.33 -11.96 -18.56
CA GLU A 113 5.33 -12.93 -18.08
C GLU A 113 5.97 -14.11 -17.34
N GLU A 114 7.07 -14.66 -17.85
CA GLU A 114 7.73 -15.81 -17.24
C GLU A 114 8.51 -15.40 -15.98
N PHE A 115 9.03 -14.16 -15.93
CA PHE A 115 9.54 -13.57 -14.69
C PHE A 115 8.46 -13.44 -13.61
N LEU A 116 7.23 -13.04 -13.97
CA LEU A 116 6.11 -12.96 -13.02
C LEU A 116 5.59 -14.34 -12.56
N LYS A 117 5.87 -15.42 -13.30
CA LYS A 117 5.61 -16.81 -12.88
C LYS A 117 6.73 -17.37 -12.00
N ALA A 118 7.98 -17.09 -12.34
CA ALA A 118 9.17 -17.61 -11.67
C ALA A 118 10.28 -16.53 -11.62
N PRO A 119 10.27 -15.62 -10.63
CA PRO A 119 11.21 -14.50 -10.59
C PRO A 119 12.63 -14.98 -10.27
N THR A 120 13.63 -14.38 -10.92
CA THR A 120 15.06 -14.73 -10.75
C THR A 120 15.84 -13.78 -9.84
N SER A 121 15.27 -12.66 -9.40
CA SER A 121 15.91 -11.80 -8.39
C SER A 121 15.55 -12.25 -6.97
N ALA A 122 16.55 -12.38 -6.10
CA ALA A 122 16.40 -12.94 -4.75
C ALA A 122 15.26 -12.31 -3.91
N VAL A 123 14.97 -11.02 -4.11
CA VAL A 123 13.86 -10.33 -3.45
C VAL A 123 12.51 -10.73 -4.06
N MET A 124 12.35 -10.68 -5.40
CA MET A 124 11.07 -11.01 -6.04
C MET A 124 10.71 -12.49 -5.95
N SER A 125 11.70 -13.39 -5.95
CA SER A 125 11.47 -14.82 -5.67
C SER A 125 10.84 -15.02 -4.28
N GLY A 126 11.22 -14.19 -3.30
CA GLY A 126 10.67 -14.20 -1.94
C GLY A 126 9.32 -13.48 -1.79
N VAL A 127 9.01 -12.49 -2.64
CA VAL A 127 7.73 -11.75 -2.63
C VAL A 127 6.67 -12.51 -3.41
N ILE A 128 6.85 -12.69 -4.72
CA ILE A 128 5.86 -13.30 -5.61
C ILE A 128 5.79 -14.82 -5.35
N GLY A 129 6.90 -15.48 -5.01
CA GLY A 129 6.90 -16.91 -4.68
C GLY A 129 6.11 -17.28 -3.42
N LYS A 130 5.87 -16.33 -2.50
CA LYS A 130 5.01 -16.53 -1.32
C LYS A 130 3.52 -16.28 -1.58
N ASN A 131 3.20 -15.43 -2.56
CA ASN A 131 1.83 -15.09 -2.94
C ASN A 131 1.75 -14.99 -4.48
N PRO A 132 1.72 -16.14 -5.20
CA PRO A 132 1.77 -16.15 -6.65
C PRO A 132 0.58 -15.43 -7.29
N LEU A 133 0.83 -14.79 -8.44
CA LEU A 133 -0.23 -14.19 -9.24
C LEU A 133 -1.01 -15.27 -9.99
N SER A 134 -2.33 -15.26 -9.84
CA SER A 134 -3.23 -15.99 -10.75
C SER A 134 -3.09 -15.48 -12.19
N ASP A 135 -3.59 -16.25 -13.17
CA ASP A 135 -3.42 -15.92 -14.59
C ASP A 135 -4.06 -14.58 -14.98
N GLU A 136 -5.21 -14.25 -14.40
CA GLU A 136 -5.91 -12.98 -14.66
C GLU A 136 -5.24 -11.80 -13.93
N GLU A 137 -4.82 -11.94 -12.67
CA GLU A 137 -4.04 -10.91 -11.97
C GLU A 137 -2.72 -10.62 -12.70
N ARG A 138 -2.01 -11.67 -13.16
CA ARG A 138 -0.76 -11.54 -13.90
C ARG A 138 -0.96 -10.84 -15.24
N LYS A 139 -2.07 -11.12 -15.93
CA LYS A 139 -2.46 -10.43 -17.17
C LYS A 139 -2.74 -8.95 -16.93
N GLN A 140 -3.45 -8.60 -15.85
CA GLN A 140 -3.71 -7.21 -15.46
C GLN A 140 -2.42 -6.46 -15.08
N VAL A 141 -1.48 -7.12 -14.40
CA VAL A 141 -0.13 -6.57 -14.14
C VAL A 141 0.61 -6.33 -15.45
N LEU A 142 0.60 -7.29 -16.39
CA LEU A 142 1.26 -7.16 -17.69
C LEU A 142 0.69 -6.03 -18.54
N ASP A 143 -0.62 -5.85 -18.58
CA ASP A 143 -1.29 -4.79 -19.34
C ASP A 143 -0.93 -3.40 -18.79
N LEU A 144 -0.96 -3.23 -17.45
CA LEU A 144 -0.56 -1.98 -16.80
C LEU A 144 0.93 -1.68 -16.98
N LEU A 145 1.82 -2.67 -16.81
CA LEU A 145 3.26 -2.50 -17.05
C LEU A 145 3.56 -2.18 -18.52
N LYS A 146 2.80 -2.75 -19.46
CA LYS A 146 2.91 -2.40 -20.89
C LYS A 146 2.48 -0.96 -21.12
N GLN A 147 1.29 -0.57 -20.64
CA GLN A 147 0.77 0.80 -20.73
C GLN A 147 1.76 1.81 -20.14
N ALA A 148 2.43 1.47 -19.04
CA ALA A 148 3.44 2.32 -18.42
C ALA A 148 4.72 2.48 -19.28
N SER A 149 5.07 1.46 -20.08
CA SER A 149 6.24 1.51 -20.96
C SER A 149 6.01 2.30 -22.27
N GLU A 150 4.75 2.50 -22.64
CA GLU A 150 4.29 3.26 -23.81
C GLU A 150 4.00 4.75 -23.49
N LYS A 151 4.63 5.29 -22.42
CA LYS A 151 4.45 6.64 -21.87
C LYS A 151 5.78 7.35 -21.65
#